data_AF-A0A1Q6ZN57-F1
#
_entry.id   AF-A0A1Q6ZN57-F1
#
_cell.length_a   1.000
_cell.length_b   1.000
_cell.length_c   1.000
_cell.angle_alpha   90.00
_cell.angle_beta   90.00
_cell.angle_gamma   90.00
#
_symmetry.space_group_name_H-M   'P 1'
#
loop_
_entity.id
_entity.type
_entity.pdbx_description
1 polymer ?
#
loop_
_entity_poly.entity_id
_entity_poly.type
_entity_poly.pdbx_seq_one_letter_code
_entity_poly.pdbx_strand_id
1 'polypeptide(L)'
;MTMMYGIGETLADRIEHLFRVREVQRATGGFTAFICWPLQPENSELSHIPKTDAVTYLKTQAIARIVLENVPNIQASWVTMGMKVGQVALRFGANDFGSLMMEENVVSSAGTTYRTTLSEMQRLIADAGYTPKKRKQDYTILEDAA
;
A
#
# COMPACT_ATOMS: atom_id res chain seq x y z
N MET A 1 2.06 6.39 7.86
CA MET A 1 3.02 5.42 8.46
C MET A 1 3.32 4.33 7.45
N THR A 2 4.54 3.80 7.39
CA THR A 2 4.91 2.75 6.44
C THR A 2 5.65 1.60 7.14
N MET A 3 5.56 0.41 6.55
CA MET A 3 6.37 -0.75 6.94
C MET A 3 6.92 -1.41 5.68
N MET A 4 8.22 -1.30 5.47
CA MET A 4 8.94 -2.17 4.54
C MET A 4 9.17 -3.53 5.21
N TYR A 5 9.03 -4.62 4.47
CA TYR A 5 9.26 -5.97 4.98
C TYR A 5 9.94 -6.85 3.94
N GLY A 6 10.47 -8.00 4.37
CA GLY A 6 11.25 -8.91 3.54
C GLY A 6 12.73 -8.57 3.53
N ILE A 7 13.24 -7.93 4.58
CA ILE A 7 14.65 -7.55 4.76
C ILE A 7 15.41 -8.52 5.70
N GLY A 8 14.76 -9.60 6.13
CA GLY A 8 15.31 -10.58 7.08
C GLY A 8 14.64 -10.56 8.46
N GLU A 9 13.63 -9.72 8.65
CA GLU A 9 12.83 -9.68 9.88
C GLU A 9 11.95 -10.92 10.04
N THR A 10 11.66 -11.28 11.28
CA THR A 10 10.74 -12.39 11.58
C THR A 10 9.28 -11.94 11.44
N LEU A 11 8.36 -12.91 11.37
CA LEU A 11 6.92 -12.59 11.41
C LEU A 11 6.53 -11.90 12.74
N ALA A 12 7.20 -12.24 13.84
CA ALA A 12 6.98 -11.58 15.12
C ALA A 12 7.36 -10.10 15.07
N ASP A 13 8.47 -9.75 14.40
CA ASP A 13 8.89 -8.36 14.22
C ASP A 13 7.86 -7.54 13.42
N ARG A 14 7.27 -8.12 12.38
CA ARG A 14 6.20 -7.46 11.61
C ARG A 14 4.97 -7.19 12.47
N ILE A 15 4.55 -8.18 13.25
CA ILE A 15 3.38 -8.06 14.13
C ILE A 15 3.64 -7.03 15.23
N GLU A 16 4.83 -7.06 15.83
CA GLU A 16 5.26 -6.07 16.82
C GLU A 16 5.24 -4.66 16.24
N HIS A 17 5.75 -4.45 15.01
CA HIS A 17 5.66 -3.17 14.32
C HIS A 17 4.21 -2.69 14.23
N LEU A 18 3.28 -3.54 13.76
CA LEU A 18 1.87 -3.18 13.65
C LEU A 18 1.26 -2.79 15.01
N PHE A 19 1.57 -3.53 16.07
CA PHE A 19 1.12 -3.17 17.42
C PHE A 19 1.68 -1.81 17.86
N ARG A 20 2.97 -1.53 17.61
CA ARG A 20 3.56 -0.21 17.92
C ARG A 20 2.87 0.92 17.17
N VAL A 21 2.57 0.74 15.89
CA VAL A 21 1.81 1.71 15.09
C VAL A 21 0.42 1.94 15.69
N ARG A 22 -0.29 0.87 16.06
CA ARG A 22 -1.61 0.95 16.69
C ARG A 22 -1.57 1.73 18.00
N GLU A 23 -0.57 1.50 18.85
CA GLU A 23 -0.42 2.19 20.12
C GLU A 23 -0.13 3.68 19.95
N VAL A 24 0.77 4.04 19.03
CA VAL A 24 1.04 5.45 18.69
C VAL A 24 -0.20 6.11 18.11
N GLN A 25 -0.94 5.42 17.24
CA GLN A 25 -2.19 5.92 16.68
C GLN A 25 -3.25 6.13 17.77
N ARG A 26 -3.35 5.21 18.74
CA ARG A 26 -4.27 5.34 19.88
C ARG A 26 -3.93 6.55 20.76
N ALA A 27 -2.65 6.85 20.94
CA ALA A 27 -2.20 7.97 21.75
C ALA A 27 -2.32 9.33 21.06
N THR A 28 -2.17 9.38 19.73
CA THR A 28 -1.99 10.65 18.99
C THR A 28 -3.03 10.92 17.92
N GLY A 29 -3.66 9.90 17.36
CA GLY A 29 -4.53 9.99 16.19
C GLY A 29 -3.85 10.51 14.91
N GLY A 30 -2.52 10.62 14.88
CA GLY A 30 -1.80 11.37 13.86
C GLY A 30 -1.64 10.69 12.50
N PHE A 31 -1.88 9.38 12.39
CA PHE A 31 -1.76 8.66 11.13
C PHE A 31 -3.08 8.67 10.36
N THR A 32 -3.04 9.28 9.18
CA THR A 32 -4.13 9.19 8.19
C THR A 32 -4.09 7.89 7.41
N ALA A 33 -2.92 7.24 7.30
CA ALA A 33 -2.76 6.05 6.48
C ALA A 33 -1.60 5.16 6.89
N PHE A 34 -1.71 3.89 6.51
CA PHE A 34 -0.65 2.90 6.57
C PHE A 34 -0.40 2.24 5.21
N ILE A 35 0.88 2.03 4.88
CA ILE A 35 1.32 1.31 3.67
C ILE A 35 2.31 0.21 4.10
N CYS A 36 1.99 -1.05 3.84
CA CYS A 36 2.98 -2.12 3.83
C CYS A 36 3.47 -2.36 2.40
N TRP A 37 4.78 -2.46 2.22
CA TRP A 37 5.36 -2.75 0.92
C TRP A 37 6.54 -3.71 1.06
N PRO A 38 6.65 -4.70 0.16
CA PRO A 38 7.77 -5.63 0.20
C PRO A 38 9.02 -4.99 -0.37
N LEU A 39 10.17 -5.42 0.15
CA LEU A 39 11.48 -5.16 -0.43
C LEU A 39 11.45 -5.40 -1.95
N GLN A 40 11.97 -4.44 -2.72
CA GLN A 40 12.34 -4.62 -4.12
C GLN A 40 13.85 -4.90 -4.14
N PRO A 41 14.28 -6.18 -4.19
CA PRO A 41 15.67 -6.55 -4.00
C PRO A 41 16.56 -6.13 -5.18
N GLU A 42 15.97 -5.91 -6.36
CA GLU A 42 16.68 -5.52 -7.57
C GLU A 42 17.47 -4.22 -7.36
N ASN A 43 18.72 -4.18 -7.83
CA ASN A 43 19.65 -3.04 -7.68
C ASN A 43 19.97 -2.64 -6.22
N SER A 44 19.89 -3.58 -5.28
CA SER A 44 20.28 -3.36 -3.87
C SER A 44 21.32 -4.37 -3.39
N GLU A 45 21.95 -4.09 -2.24
CA GLU A 45 22.81 -5.05 -1.52
C GLU A 45 22.05 -6.31 -1.09
N LEU A 46 20.71 -6.23 -1.06
CA LEU A 46 19.80 -7.31 -0.74
C LEU A 46 19.27 -8.04 -1.98
N SER A 47 19.94 -7.89 -3.14
CA SER A 47 19.58 -8.57 -4.40
C SER A 47 19.55 -10.10 -4.34
N HIS A 48 20.19 -10.69 -3.32
CA HIS A 48 20.16 -12.14 -3.04
C HIS A 48 18.87 -12.60 -2.34
N ILE A 49 18.07 -11.67 -1.80
CA ILE A 49 16.79 -11.99 -1.14
C ILE A 49 15.72 -12.19 -2.22
N PRO A 50 14.92 -13.27 -2.15
CA PRO A 50 13.85 -13.50 -3.11
C PRO A 50 12.76 -12.43 -3.02
N LYS A 51 12.23 -12.03 -4.18
CA LYS A 51 11.10 -11.10 -4.25
C LYS A 51 9.88 -11.69 -3.57
N THR A 52 9.16 -10.87 -2.80
CA THR A 52 7.91 -11.28 -2.16
C THR A 52 6.84 -11.56 -3.21
N ASP A 53 6.16 -12.70 -3.07
CA ASP A 53 5.04 -13.08 -3.93
C ASP A 53 3.72 -12.35 -3.57
N ALA A 54 2.76 -12.36 -4.50
CA ALA A 54 1.48 -11.68 -4.32
C ALA A 54 0.66 -12.20 -3.13
N VAL A 55 0.72 -13.50 -2.82
CA VAL A 55 -0.05 -14.09 -1.71
C VAL A 55 0.51 -13.63 -0.37
N THR A 56 1.83 -13.62 -0.22
CA THR A 56 2.52 -13.12 0.97
C THR A 56 2.22 -11.63 1.21
N TYR A 57 2.21 -10.83 0.14
CA TYR A 57 1.81 -9.43 0.22
C TYR A 57 0.35 -9.24 0.65
N LEU A 58 -0.59 -9.90 -0.01
CA LEU A 58 -2.02 -9.77 0.29
C LEU A 58 -2.35 -10.24 1.72
N LYS A 59 -1.70 -11.30 2.20
CA LYS A 59 -1.80 -11.74 3.60
C LYS A 59 -1.28 -10.68 4.57
N THR A 60 -0.11 -10.12 4.31
CA THR A 60 0.48 -9.07 5.16
C THR A 60 -0.42 -7.84 5.24
N GLN A 61 -1.01 -7.43 4.11
CA GLN A 61 -1.94 -6.31 4.05
C GLN A 61 -3.24 -6.58 4.82
N ALA A 62 -3.83 -7.75 4.64
CA ALA A 62 -5.05 -8.13 5.36
C ALA A 62 -4.83 -8.16 6.88
N ILE A 63 -3.69 -8.69 7.33
CA ILE A 63 -3.28 -8.66 8.74
C ILE A 63 -3.14 -7.21 9.22
N ALA A 64 -2.50 -6.34 8.44
CA ALA A 64 -2.39 -4.92 8.78
C ALA A 64 -3.77 -4.26 8.95
N ARG A 65 -4.75 -4.55 8.08
CA ARG A 65 -6.13 -4.05 8.23
C ARG A 65 -6.81 -4.56 9.51
N ILE A 66 -6.58 -5.81 9.90
CA ILE A 66 -7.15 -6.39 11.12
C ILE A 66 -6.52 -5.75 12.36
N VAL A 67 -5.18 -5.64 12.40
CA VAL A 67 -4.47 -5.11 13.58
C VAL A 67 -4.65 -3.60 13.71
N LEU A 68 -4.55 -2.86 12.60
CA LEU A 68 -4.61 -1.40 12.56
C LEU A 68 -6.03 -0.89 12.38
N GLU A 69 -6.97 -1.39 13.19
CA GLU A 69 -8.38 -0.98 13.09
C GLU A 69 -8.60 0.54 13.27
N ASN A 70 -7.68 1.19 13.99
CA ASN A 70 -7.68 2.63 14.31
C ASN A 70 -6.90 3.49 13.32
N VAL A 71 -6.33 2.91 12.26
CA VAL A 71 -5.78 3.65 11.12
C VAL A 71 -6.83 3.66 10.00
N PRO A 72 -7.33 4.83 9.59
CA PRO A 72 -8.50 4.89 8.72
C PRO A 72 -8.23 4.37 7.31
N ASN A 73 -7.00 4.54 6.81
CA ASN A 73 -6.67 4.18 5.43
C ASN A 73 -5.52 3.18 5.34
N ILE A 74 -5.72 2.13 4.55
CA ILE A 74 -4.66 1.21 4.10
C ILE A 74 -4.50 1.39 2.61
N GLN A 75 -3.30 1.79 2.18
CA GLN A 75 -3.00 2.00 0.77
C GLN A 75 -2.44 0.74 0.12
N ALA A 76 -2.94 0.39 -1.06
CA ALA A 76 -2.43 -0.69 -1.88
C ALA A 76 -1.07 -0.32 -2.50
N SER A 77 -0.10 -1.23 -2.40
CA SER A 77 1.25 -1.04 -2.95
C SER A 77 1.35 -1.51 -4.41
N TRP A 78 0.46 -0.99 -5.28
CA TRP A 78 0.45 -1.37 -6.70
C TRP A 78 1.73 -0.97 -7.45
N VAL A 79 2.45 0.04 -6.96
CA VAL A 79 3.74 0.49 -7.51
C VAL A 79 4.83 -0.57 -7.35
N THR A 80 4.73 -1.43 -6.34
CA THR A 80 5.69 -2.53 -6.12
C THR A 80 5.16 -3.87 -6.61
N MET A 81 3.85 -4.11 -6.47
CA MET A 81 3.22 -5.40 -6.74
C MET A 81 2.53 -5.49 -8.11
N GLY A 82 2.42 -4.37 -8.83
CA GLY A 82 1.70 -4.26 -10.09
C GLY A 82 0.19 -4.03 -9.93
N MET A 83 -0.42 -3.53 -10.99
CA MET A 83 -1.83 -3.09 -11.00
C MET A 83 -2.82 -4.21 -10.68
N LYS A 84 -2.58 -5.44 -11.16
CA LYS A 84 -3.48 -6.59 -10.89
C LYS A 84 -3.50 -6.95 -9.41
N VAL A 85 -2.34 -7.02 -8.77
CA VAL A 85 -2.25 -7.30 -7.33
C VAL A 85 -2.79 -6.12 -6.53
N GLY A 86 -2.52 -4.89 -6.97
CA GLY A 86 -3.13 -3.68 -6.41
C GLY A 86 -4.66 -3.71 -6.43
N GLN A 87 -5.26 -4.11 -7.55
CA GLN A 87 -6.71 -4.26 -7.68
C GLN A 87 -7.26 -5.30 -6.69
N VAL A 88 -6.62 -6.46 -6.59
CA VAL A 88 -7.01 -7.51 -5.63
C VAL A 88 -6.86 -7.01 -4.19
N ALA A 89 -5.85 -6.21 -3.88
CA ALA A 89 -5.61 -5.65 -2.55
C ALA A 89 -6.80 -4.85 -1.98
N LEU A 90 -7.66 -4.26 -2.83
CA LEU A 90 -8.91 -3.61 -2.39
C LEU A 90 -9.84 -4.60 -1.64
N ARG A 91 -9.80 -5.88 -2.02
CA ARG A 91 -10.53 -6.96 -1.34
C ARG A 91 -9.80 -7.53 -0.12
N PHE A 92 -8.56 -7.10 0.13
CA PHE A 92 -7.72 -7.52 1.25
C PHE A 92 -7.45 -6.37 2.24
N GLY A 93 -8.40 -5.45 2.35
CA GLY A 93 -8.40 -4.40 3.37
C GLY A 93 -7.86 -3.05 2.93
N ALA A 94 -7.39 -2.91 1.68
CA ALA A 94 -7.05 -1.62 1.12
C ALA A 94 -8.30 -0.80 0.81
N ASN A 95 -8.28 0.48 1.13
CA ASN A 95 -9.30 1.45 0.73
C ASN A 95 -8.68 2.69 0.05
N ASP A 96 -7.36 2.72 -0.10
CA ASP A 96 -6.65 3.75 -0.85
C ASP A 96 -5.84 3.10 -1.99
N PHE A 97 -6.09 3.55 -3.22
CA PHE A 97 -5.40 3.07 -4.41
C PHE A 97 -4.17 3.92 -4.77
N GLY A 98 -3.69 4.74 -3.83
CA GLY A 98 -2.50 5.56 -3.99
C GLY A 98 -2.71 6.76 -4.90
N SER A 99 -1.63 7.51 -5.13
CA SER A 99 -1.65 8.70 -5.99
C SER A 99 -1.23 8.36 -7.41
N LEU A 100 -1.72 9.14 -8.39
CA LEU A 100 -1.14 9.18 -9.73
C LEU A 100 0.27 9.75 -9.63
N MET A 101 1.26 8.88 -9.85
CA MET A 101 2.65 9.29 -9.97
C MET A 101 2.84 10.00 -11.32
N MET A 102 2.82 11.34 -11.31
CA MET A 102 3.00 12.14 -12.53
C MET A 102 4.44 12.06 -13.09
N GLU A 103 5.43 11.88 -12.21
CA GLU A 103 6.82 11.57 -12.52
C GLU A 103 7.38 10.71 -11.39
N GLU A 104 8.07 9.60 -11.72
CA GLU A 104 8.59 8.67 -10.72
C GLU A 104 10.06 8.36 -10.96
N ASN A 105 10.94 9.12 -10.29
CA ASN A 105 12.40 8.95 -10.36
C ASN A 105 12.96 8.00 -9.29
N VAL A 106 12.18 7.65 -8.26
CA VAL A 106 12.67 6.89 -7.09
C VAL A 106 12.50 5.38 -7.28
N VAL A 107 11.35 4.91 -7.78
CA VAL A 107 11.11 3.46 -8.00
C VAL A 107 11.69 2.97 -9.33
N SER A 108 11.87 3.88 -10.31
CA SER A 108 12.60 3.60 -11.55
C SER A 108 14.07 3.23 -11.30
N SER A 109 14.67 3.73 -10.21
CA SER A 109 16.02 3.37 -9.78
C SER A 109 16.10 1.93 -9.22
N ALA A 110 15.00 1.42 -8.66
CA ALA A 110 14.83 0.05 -8.17
C ALA A 110 14.26 -0.92 -9.22
N GLY A 111 14.21 -0.51 -10.50
CA GLY A 111 13.82 -1.39 -11.62
C GLY A 111 12.34 -1.74 -11.72
N THR A 112 11.46 -1.12 -10.93
CA THR A 112 10.01 -1.35 -11.00
C THR A 112 9.32 -0.12 -11.57
N THR A 113 8.69 -0.28 -12.75
CA THR A 113 8.13 0.85 -13.51
C THR A 113 6.66 0.59 -13.85
N TYR A 114 5.81 0.43 -12.83
CA TYR A 114 4.37 0.39 -13.05
C TYR A 114 3.87 1.82 -13.22
N ARG A 115 3.36 2.13 -14.41
CA ARG A 115 2.67 3.39 -14.72
C ARG A 115 1.20 3.10 -14.96
N THR A 116 0.35 4.05 -14.63
CA THR A 116 -1.10 3.94 -14.87
C THR A 116 -1.68 5.31 -15.15
N THR A 117 -2.86 5.35 -15.79
CA THR A 117 -3.63 6.57 -16.03
C THR A 117 -4.74 6.71 -14.98
N LEU A 118 -5.28 7.93 -14.83
CA LEU A 118 -6.45 8.15 -13.97
C LEU A 118 -7.63 7.24 -14.37
N SER A 119 -7.87 7.14 -15.68
CA SER A 119 -8.95 6.31 -16.22
C SER A 119 -8.76 4.82 -15.92
N GLU A 120 -7.52 4.33 -15.96
CA GLU A 120 -7.21 2.95 -15.62
C GLU A 120 -7.39 2.68 -14.13
N MET A 121 -6.93 3.58 -13.25
CA MET A 121 -7.18 3.46 -11.80
C MET A 121 -8.68 3.41 -11.50
N GLN A 122 -9.45 4.35 -12.07
CA GLN A 122 -10.90 4.42 -11.87
C GLN A 122 -11.58 3.13 -12.32
N ARG A 123 -11.19 2.61 -13.49
CA ARG A 123 -11.70 1.33 -14.00
C ARG A 123 -11.35 0.18 -13.05
N LEU A 124 -10.10 0.06 -12.60
CA LEU A 124 -9.69 -1.04 -11.72
C LEU A 124 -10.44 -1.03 -10.38
N ILE A 125 -10.66 0.15 -9.79
CA ILE A 125 -11.44 0.32 -8.57
C ILE A 125 -12.90 -0.09 -8.80
N ALA A 126 -13.50 0.36 -9.92
CA ALA A 126 -14.87 0.03 -10.29
C ALA A 126 -15.07 -1.46 -10.58
N ASP A 127 -14.17 -2.07 -11.36
CA ASP A 127 -14.16 -3.49 -11.69
C ASP A 127 -13.94 -4.35 -10.44
N ALA A 128 -13.21 -3.83 -9.44
CA ALA A 128 -13.09 -4.46 -8.13
C ALA A 128 -14.37 -4.34 -7.29
N GLY A 129 -15.41 -3.61 -7.73
CA GLY A 129 -16.70 -3.44 -7.07
C GLY A 129 -16.76 -2.30 -6.05
N TYR A 130 -15.91 -1.28 -6.21
CA TYR A 130 -15.87 -0.09 -5.35
C TYR A 130 -16.13 1.19 -6.15
N THR A 131 -16.49 2.28 -5.48
CA THR A 131 -16.66 3.59 -6.12
C THR A 131 -15.34 4.38 -6.04
N PRO A 132 -14.69 4.71 -7.17
CA PRO A 132 -13.49 5.54 -7.14
C PRO A 132 -13.82 6.94 -6.65
N LYS A 133 -13.00 7.46 -5.74
CA LYS A 133 -13.10 8.83 -5.22
C LYS A 133 -11.74 9.50 -5.29
N LYS A 134 -11.71 10.71 -5.84
CA LYS A 134 -10.50 11.55 -5.83
C LYS A 134 -10.39 12.20 -4.45
N ARG A 135 -9.17 12.25 -3.90
CA ARG A 135 -8.91 12.80 -2.57
C ARG A 135 -7.76 13.79 -2.58
N LYS A 136 -7.75 14.68 -1.59
CA LYS A 136 -6.56 15.45 -1.20
C LYS A 136 -5.60 14.59 -0.38
N GLN A 137 -4.43 15.14 -0.04
CA GLN A 137 -3.42 14.45 0.78
C GLN A 137 -3.91 14.17 2.21
N ASP A 138 -4.78 15.02 2.75
CA ASP A 138 -5.42 14.87 4.06
C ASP A 138 -6.63 13.90 4.04
N TYR A 139 -6.84 13.18 2.93
CA TYR A 139 -7.98 12.27 2.69
C TYR A 139 -9.36 12.95 2.54
N THR A 140 -9.43 14.29 2.46
CA THR A 140 -10.67 14.96 2.08
C THR A 140 -11.07 14.53 0.67
N ILE A 141 -12.28 14.00 0.54
CA ILE A 141 -12.86 13.60 -0.76
C ILE A 141 -13.19 14.86 -1.56
N LEU A 142 -12.76 14.88 -2.82
CA LEU A 142 -13.19 15.88 -3.79
C LEU A 142 -14.50 15.38 -4.41
N GLU A 143 -15.54 16.20 -4.34
CA GLU A 143 -16.75 15.97 -5.11
C GLU A 143 -16.45 16.22 -6.60
N ASP A 144 -17.05 15.41 -7.47
CA ASP A 144 -17.00 15.68 -8.90
C ASP A 144 -17.74 16.99 -9.15
N ALA A 145 -17.17 17.88 -9.98
CA ALA A 145 -17.87 19.09 -10.38
C ALA A 145 -19.18 18.69 -11.06
N ALA A 146 -20.30 19.20 -10.54
CA ALA A 146 -21.64 18.98 -11.09
C ALA A 146 -21.76 19.44 -12.54
#